data_AF-A0A075GV39-F1
#
_entry.id   AF-A0A075GV39-F1
#
_cell.length_a   1.000
_cell.length_b   1.000
_cell.length_c   1.000
_cell.angle_alpha   90.00
_cell.angle_beta   90.00
_cell.angle_gamma   90.00
#
_symmetry.space_group_name_H-M   'P 1'
#
loop_
_entity.id
_entity.type
_entity.pdbx_description
1 polymer ?
#
loop_
_entity_poly.entity_id
_entity_poly.type
_entity_poly.pdbx_seq_one_letter_code
_entity_poly.pdbx_strand_id
1 'polypeptide(L)'
;MRDGDIITLDYEGHTDGELFDTTLEKAAKEAGAHEEGRPYGPITVIIGEGRLVPGLEAALKKAKVGKASEATLPPEEAYGQRDPKLIETMSRKRFDRACPDAKGYSGEELEIDGRHAHLVAIYGARVRVDFNQHLAGKELVFKFTIKSKVSKADAKVAALFDMEYPSGDTPEIALTGKRAEIMLPDRCKFDPAWFQAKYRVVAALRKHTDLEEIIFIESYEGTKPEPKKEKKKPAKKKAKKTGSKRKAAPKKKKAAKK
;
A
#
# COMPACT_ATOMS: atom_id res chain seq x y z
N MET A 1 3.10 -18.94 18.66
CA MET A 1 3.00 -17.47 18.82
C MET A 1 1.99 -17.12 19.90
N ARG A 2 2.12 -15.94 20.53
CA ARG A 2 1.18 -15.43 21.53
C ARG A 2 0.49 -14.17 21.00
N ASP A 3 -0.65 -13.81 21.61
CA ASP A 3 -1.34 -12.56 21.29
C ASP A 3 -0.42 -11.36 21.56
N GLY A 4 -0.44 -10.39 20.66
CA GLY A 4 0.45 -9.23 20.62
C GLY A 4 1.83 -9.48 19.99
N ASP A 5 2.17 -10.72 19.63
CA ASP A 5 3.40 -10.98 18.87
C ASP A 5 3.28 -10.39 17.46
N ILE A 6 4.26 -9.58 17.06
CA ILE A 6 4.40 -9.04 15.70
C ILE A 6 5.29 -9.99 14.90
N ILE A 7 4.81 -10.44 13.75
CA ILE A 7 5.52 -11.37 12.87
C ILE A 7 5.52 -10.87 11.43
N THR A 8 6.46 -11.37 10.63
CA THR A 8 6.39 -11.29 9.17
C THR A 8 5.98 -12.65 8.60
N LEU A 9 5.08 -12.65 7.63
CA LEU A 9 4.40 -13.84 7.12
C LEU A 9 4.45 -13.87 5.60
N ASP A 10 4.92 -14.98 5.04
CA ASP A 10 4.65 -15.35 3.66
C ASP A 10 3.48 -16.33 3.62
N TYR A 11 2.55 -16.18 2.67
CA TYR A 11 1.46 -17.14 2.48
C TYR A 11 0.96 -17.24 1.04
N GLU A 12 0.27 -18.35 0.78
CA GLU A 12 -0.64 -18.59 -0.34
C GLU A 12 -1.98 -19.05 0.22
N GLY A 13 -3.06 -18.45 -0.23
CA GLY A 13 -4.44 -18.83 0.06
C GLY A 13 -5.06 -19.48 -1.17
N HIS A 14 -5.59 -20.70 -0.97
CA HIS A 14 -6.22 -21.50 -2.01
C HIS A 14 -7.66 -21.85 -1.62
N THR A 15 -8.54 -21.98 -2.61
CA THR A 15 -9.91 -22.48 -2.47
C THR A 15 -10.25 -23.32 -3.69
N ASP A 16 -10.89 -24.48 -3.50
CA ASP A 16 -11.24 -25.39 -4.62
C ASP A 16 -10.05 -25.75 -5.53
N GLY A 17 -8.81 -25.69 -5.01
CA GLY A 17 -7.57 -25.92 -5.77
C GLY A 17 -7.02 -24.71 -6.53
N GLU A 18 -7.70 -23.56 -6.48
CA GLU A 18 -7.30 -22.32 -7.14
C GLU A 18 -6.69 -21.33 -6.14
N LEU A 19 -5.62 -20.63 -6.56
CA LEU A 19 -5.00 -19.57 -5.77
C LEU A 19 -5.90 -18.33 -5.80
N PHE A 20 -6.32 -17.83 -4.63
CA PHE A 20 -7.10 -16.60 -4.55
C PHE A 20 -6.30 -15.41 -3.99
N ASP A 21 -5.24 -15.66 -3.20
CA ASP A 21 -4.40 -14.59 -2.65
C ASP A 21 -3.00 -15.10 -2.29
N THR A 22 -1.98 -14.24 -2.37
CA THR A 22 -0.62 -14.59 -1.98
C THR A 22 0.26 -13.37 -1.70
N THR A 23 1.28 -13.56 -0.87
CA THR A 23 2.40 -12.61 -0.71
C THR A 23 3.55 -12.90 -1.67
N LEU A 24 3.55 -14.04 -2.36
CA LEU A 24 4.66 -14.52 -3.15
C LEU A 24 4.44 -14.18 -4.63
N GLU A 25 5.26 -13.27 -5.17
CA GLU A 25 5.15 -12.83 -6.56
C GLU A 25 5.25 -14.00 -7.55
N LYS A 26 6.13 -14.96 -7.26
CA LYS A 26 6.33 -16.15 -8.10
C LYS A 26 5.06 -17.00 -8.18
N ALA A 27 4.40 -17.25 -7.04
CA ALA A 27 3.17 -18.01 -7.00
C ALA A 27 2.04 -17.30 -7.75
N ALA A 28 1.93 -15.97 -7.59
CA ALA A 28 0.97 -15.15 -8.32
C ALA A 28 1.17 -15.25 -9.84
N LYS A 29 2.42 -15.19 -10.32
CA LYS A 29 2.74 -15.34 -11.76
C LYS A 29 2.40 -16.74 -12.29
N GLU A 30 2.75 -17.78 -11.55
CA GLU A 30 2.48 -19.17 -11.94
C GLU A 30 0.99 -19.48 -12.02
N ALA A 31 0.18 -18.87 -11.13
CA ALA A 31 -1.27 -19.00 -11.12
C ALA A 31 -2.00 -18.05 -12.10
N GLY A 32 -1.29 -17.16 -12.80
CA GLY A 32 -1.91 -16.13 -13.65
C GLY A 32 -2.67 -15.04 -12.88
N ALA A 33 -2.42 -14.93 -11.57
CA ALA A 33 -3.04 -13.97 -10.66
C ALA A 33 -2.11 -12.79 -10.29
N HIS A 34 -1.07 -12.54 -11.10
CA HIS A 34 -0.12 -11.46 -10.86
C HIS A 34 -0.74 -10.10 -11.22
N GLU A 35 -0.81 -9.23 -10.22
CA GLU A 35 -1.18 -7.82 -10.39
C GLU A 35 0.06 -6.93 -10.58
N GLU A 36 0.11 -6.20 -11.72
CA GLU A 36 1.15 -5.21 -11.97
C GLU A 36 1.05 -4.03 -10.98
N GLY A 37 2.18 -3.65 -10.37
CA GLY A 37 2.25 -2.55 -9.40
C GLY A 37 1.90 -2.93 -7.97
N ARG A 38 1.40 -4.15 -7.71
CA ARG A 38 1.19 -4.67 -6.35
C ARG A 38 2.55 -5.01 -5.72
N PRO A 39 2.87 -4.50 -4.51
CA PRO A 39 4.06 -4.93 -3.79
C PRO A 39 3.87 -6.35 -3.27
N TYR A 40 4.80 -7.24 -3.63
CA TYR A 40 4.87 -8.60 -3.09
C TYR A 40 6.00 -8.72 -2.08
N GLY A 41 5.82 -9.61 -1.11
CA GLY A 41 6.77 -9.86 -0.04
C GLY A 41 6.07 -10.12 1.29
N PRO A 42 6.84 -10.51 2.33
CA PRO A 42 6.29 -10.87 3.62
C PRO A 42 5.47 -9.73 4.21
N ILE A 43 4.25 -10.03 4.64
CA ILE A 43 3.38 -9.04 5.30
C ILE A 43 3.62 -9.03 6.81
N THR A 44 3.44 -7.86 7.43
CA THR A 44 3.45 -7.73 8.88
C THR A 44 2.09 -8.08 9.45
N VAL A 45 2.07 -8.99 10.43
CA VAL A 45 0.85 -9.42 11.12
C VAL A 45 1.06 -9.32 12.62
N ILE A 46 0.03 -8.83 13.32
CA ILE A 46 -0.06 -8.88 14.78
C ILE A 46 -1.02 -9.99 15.16
N ILE A 47 -0.51 -10.97 15.91
CA ILE A 47 -1.33 -12.10 16.37
C ILE A 47 -2.33 -11.61 17.44
N GLY A 48 -3.59 -11.98 17.29
CA GLY A 48 -4.71 -11.64 18.17
C GLY A 48 -5.47 -10.36 17.80
N GLU A 49 -5.15 -9.70 16.69
CA GLU A 49 -5.83 -8.46 16.26
C GLU A 49 -7.05 -8.69 15.36
N GLY A 50 -7.34 -9.94 14.95
CA GLY A 50 -8.47 -10.24 14.09
C GLY A 50 -8.35 -9.67 12.67
N ARG A 51 -7.10 -9.41 12.21
CA ARG A 51 -6.81 -9.00 10.82
C ARG A 51 -6.79 -10.18 9.85
N LEU A 52 -6.63 -11.39 10.36
CA LEU A 52 -6.67 -12.63 9.60
C LEU A 52 -7.93 -13.41 9.97
N VAL A 53 -8.31 -14.34 9.09
CA VAL A 53 -9.39 -15.27 9.41
C VAL A 53 -9.05 -16.11 10.66
N PRO A 54 -10.03 -16.41 11.53
CA PRO A 54 -9.77 -17.04 12.83
C PRO A 54 -8.95 -18.32 12.77
N GLY A 55 -9.21 -19.17 11.76
CA GLY A 55 -8.50 -20.44 11.57
C GLY A 55 -7.02 -20.25 11.24
N LEU A 56 -6.69 -19.26 10.39
CA LEU A 56 -5.30 -18.96 10.04
C LEU A 56 -4.55 -18.42 11.26
N GLU A 57 -5.18 -17.55 12.05
CA GLU A 57 -4.58 -17.02 13.28
C GLU A 57 -4.33 -18.12 14.32
N ALA A 58 -5.28 -19.06 14.47
CA ALA A 58 -5.11 -20.24 15.32
C ALA A 58 -3.97 -21.15 14.83
N ALA A 59 -3.82 -21.32 13.51
CA ALA A 59 -2.71 -22.08 12.92
C ALA A 59 -1.36 -21.39 13.16
N LEU A 60 -1.28 -20.07 13.00
CA LEU A 60 -0.07 -19.27 13.27
C LEU A 60 0.38 -19.35 14.74
N LYS A 61 -0.57 -19.46 15.68
CA LYS A 61 -0.25 -19.68 17.10
C LYS A 61 0.50 -21.00 17.34
N LYS A 62 0.25 -22.04 16.53
CA LYS A 62 0.88 -23.37 16.63
C LYS A 62 2.15 -23.51 15.77
N ALA A 63 2.34 -22.65 14.77
CA ALA A 63 3.46 -22.71 13.83
C ALA A 63 4.80 -22.25 14.44
N LYS A 64 5.90 -22.66 13.80
CA LYS A 64 7.27 -22.31 14.16
C LYS A 64 7.87 -21.35 13.12
N VAL A 65 8.69 -20.40 13.58
CA VAL A 65 9.43 -19.47 12.70
C VAL A 65 10.33 -20.27 11.75
N GLY A 66 10.35 -19.88 10.48
CA GLY A 66 11.16 -20.46 9.41
C GLY A 66 10.63 -21.77 8.85
N LYS A 67 9.57 -22.37 9.42
CA LYS A 67 9.03 -23.65 8.96
C LYS A 67 7.76 -23.43 8.13
N ALA A 68 7.73 -24.00 6.92
CA ALA A 68 6.52 -24.10 6.12
C ALA A 68 5.45 -24.91 6.85
N SER A 69 4.25 -24.39 6.85
CA SER A 69 3.07 -24.99 7.49
C SER A 69 1.88 -24.86 6.54
N GLU A 70 0.90 -25.74 6.71
CA GLU A 70 -0.34 -25.74 5.96
C GLU A 70 -1.51 -25.83 6.94
N ALA A 71 -2.59 -25.10 6.65
CA ALA A 71 -3.83 -25.16 7.41
C ALA A 71 -5.02 -25.19 6.46
N THR A 72 -5.87 -26.21 6.64
CA THR A 72 -7.18 -26.32 5.99
C THR A 72 -8.23 -25.77 6.94
N LEU A 73 -8.98 -24.77 6.50
CA LEU A 73 -9.93 -24.02 7.29
C LEU A 73 -11.35 -24.27 6.76
N PRO A 74 -12.24 -24.86 7.57
CA PRO A 74 -13.64 -24.94 7.20
C PRO A 74 -14.26 -23.53 7.14
N PRO A 75 -15.42 -23.36 6.48
CA PRO A 75 -16.03 -22.05 6.31
C PRO A 75 -16.20 -21.25 7.61
N GLU A 76 -16.54 -21.92 8.72
CA GLU A 76 -16.73 -21.30 10.04
C GLU A 76 -15.46 -20.64 10.61
N GLU A 77 -14.28 -21.15 10.23
CA GLU A 77 -13.00 -20.60 10.64
C GLU A 77 -12.39 -19.64 9.60
N ALA A 78 -13.08 -19.46 8.47
CA ALA A 78 -12.70 -18.63 7.34
C ALA A 78 -13.63 -17.40 7.21
N TYR A 79 -14.44 -17.34 6.14
CA TYR A 79 -15.38 -16.24 5.83
C TYR A 79 -16.82 -16.51 6.27
N GLY A 80 -17.04 -17.56 7.06
CA GLY A 80 -18.35 -17.97 7.54
C GLY A 80 -19.13 -18.83 6.55
N GLN A 81 -20.28 -19.31 7.02
CA GLN A 81 -21.21 -20.08 6.21
C GLN A 81 -21.93 -19.19 5.20
N ARG A 82 -22.19 -19.75 4.02
CA ARG A 82 -23.01 -19.09 2.99
C ARG A 82 -24.45 -18.99 3.48
N ASP A 83 -24.99 -17.78 3.60
CA ASP A 83 -26.37 -17.56 4.06
C ASP A 83 -27.36 -17.74 2.90
N PRO A 84 -28.26 -18.74 2.96
CA PRO A 84 -29.28 -18.94 1.93
C PRO A 84 -30.24 -17.75 1.77
N LYS A 85 -30.40 -16.90 2.81
CA LYS A 85 -31.26 -15.72 2.77
C LYS A 85 -30.69 -14.60 1.90
N LEU A 86 -29.37 -14.59 1.69
CA LEU A 86 -28.70 -13.65 0.78
C LEU A 86 -28.74 -14.12 -0.68
N ILE A 87 -29.31 -15.30 -0.95
CA ILE A 87 -29.58 -15.76 -2.31
C ILE A 87 -30.98 -15.31 -2.71
N GLU A 88 -31.04 -14.21 -3.45
CA GLU A 88 -32.29 -13.62 -3.91
C GLU A 88 -32.71 -14.20 -5.27
N THR A 89 -34.02 -14.24 -5.52
CA THR A 89 -34.58 -14.53 -6.85
C THR A 89 -35.23 -13.27 -7.40
N MET A 90 -34.88 -12.91 -8.63
CA MET A 90 -35.47 -11.77 -9.33
C MET A 90 -36.00 -12.16 -10.71
N SER A 91 -36.83 -11.29 -11.28
CA SER A 91 -37.31 -11.48 -12.65
C SER A 91 -36.17 -11.22 -13.64
N ARG A 92 -36.19 -11.96 -14.76
CA ARG A 92 -35.24 -11.77 -15.86
C ARG A 92 -35.21 -10.32 -16.35
N LYS A 93 -36.40 -9.69 -16.46
CA LYS A 93 -36.53 -8.27 -16.83
C LYS A 93 -35.84 -7.30 -15.84
N ARG A 94 -35.87 -7.59 -14.53
CA ARG A 94 -35.13 -6.78 -13.55
C ARG A 94 -33.63 -7.00 -13.70
N PHE A 95 -33.21 -8.26 -13.86
CA PHE A 95 -31.82 -8.64 -14.04
C PHE A 95 -31.20 -7.96 -15.27
N ASP A 96 -31.83 -8.08 -16.45
CA ASP A 96 -31.33 -7.49 -17.70
C ASP A 96 -31.24 -5.95 -17.62
N ARG A 97 -32.08 -5.32 -16.78
CA ARG A 97 -32.01 -3.87 -16.53
C ARG A 97 -30.90 -3.49 -15.56
N ALA A 98 -30.68 -4.31 -14.52
CA ALA A 98 -29.66 -4.05 -13.50
C ALA A 98 -28.26 -4.38 -13.99
N CYS A 99 -28.11 -5.47 -14.75
CA CYS A 99 -26.86 -5.95 -15.29
C CYS A 99 -26.98 -6.14 -16.82
N PRO A 100 -27.08 -5.05 -17.60
CA PRO A 100 -27.25 -5.13 -19.05
C PRO A 100 -26.08 -5.82 -19.77
N ASP A 101 -24.89 -5.77 -19.17
CA ASP A 101 -23.66 -6.33 -19.73
C ASP A 101 -23.34 -7.74 -19.21
N ALA A 102 -24.24 -8.35 -18.42
CA ALA A 102 -24.02 -9.70 -17.89
C ALA A 102 -23.98 -10.75 -18.99
N LYS A 103 -22.93 -11.56 -18.98
CA LYS A 103 -22.65 -12.67 -19.92
C LYS A 103 -23.50 -13.91 -19.62
N GLY A 104 -24.02 -14.05 -18.40
CA GLY A 104 -25.02 -15.03 -18.00
C GLY A 104 -24.49 -16.39 -17.53
N TYR A 105 -23.20 -16.51 -17.20
CA TYR A 105 -22.63 -17.76 -16.67
C TYR A 105 -22.63 -17.82 -15.14
N SER A 106 -22.74 -19.02 -14.57
CA SER A 106 -22.71 -19.22 -13.11
C SER A 106 -21.38 -18.74 -12.52
N GLY A 107 -21.44 -18.01 -11.41
CA GLY A 107 -20.29 -17.41 -10.75
C GLY A 107 -19.90 -16.03 -11.29
N GLU A 108 -20.54 -15.56 -12.37
CA GLU A 108 -20.30 -14.22 -12.91
C GLU A 108 -20.49 -13.16 -11.82
N GLU A 109 -19.51 -12.28 -11.67
CA GLU A 109 -19.55 -11.16 -10.74
C GLU A 109 -20.43 -10.05 -11.30
N LEU A 110 -21.31 -9.53 -10.44
CA LEU A 110 -22.35 -8.58 -10.78
C LEU A 110 -22.40 -7.48 -9.74
N GLU A 111 -22.87 -6.31 -10.15
CA GLU A 111 -23.28 -5.25 -9.26
C GLU A 111 -24.78 -5.00 -9.45
N ILE A 112 -25.56 -5.12 -8.38
CA ILE A 112 -27.01 -4.90 -8.39
C ILE A 112 -27.38 -3.97 -7.25
N ASP A 113 -27.92 -2.80 -7.60
CA ASP A 113 -28.34 -1.78 -6.63
C ASP A 113 -27.20 -1.39 -5.65
N GLY A 114 -25.97 -1.30 -6.16
CA GLY A 114 -24.77 -0.97 -5.37
C GLY A 114 -24.26 -2.10 -4.46
N ARG A 115 -24.78 -3.33 -4.64
CA ARG A 115 -24.32 -4.53 -3.93
C ARG A 115 -23.60 -5.47 -4.90
N HIS A 116 -22.41 -5.91 -4.52
CA HIS A 116 -21.72 -7.00 -5.21
C HIS A 116 -22.49 -8.30 -5.04
N ALA A 117 -22.57 -9.08 -6.11
CA ALA A 117 -23.28 -10.33 -6.14
C ALA A 117 -22.69 -11.29 -7.18
N HIS A 118 -23.04 -12.56 -7.09
CA HIS A 118 -22.67 -13.57 -8.08
C HIS A 118 -23.91 -14.19 -8.71
N LEU A 119 -23.89 -14.38 -10.03
CA LEU A 119 -24.94 -15.10 -10.73
C LEU A 119 -24.94 -16.58 -10.29
N VAL A 120 -26.04 -17.07 -9.74
CA VAL A 120 -26.17 -18.49 -9.39
C VAL A 120 -26.68 -19.28 -10.58
N ALA A 121 -27.82 -18.85 -11.14
CA ALA A 121 -28.45 -19.54 -12.26
C ALA A 121 -29.56 -18.69 -12.88
N ILE A 122 -29.79 -18.91 -14.18
CA ILE A 122 -30.93 -18.35 -14.93
C ILE A 122 -31.90 -19.50 -15.24
N TYR A 123 -33.12 -19.40 -14.70
CA TYR A 123 -34.24 -20.33 -14.93
C TYR A 123 -35.33 -19.64 -15.75
N GLY A 124 -35.10 -19.49 -17.06
CA GLY A 124 -36.04 -18.81 -17.96
C GLY A 124 -36.36 -17.39 -17.51
N ALA A 125 -37.55 -17.18 -16.95
CA ALA A 125 -38.03 -15.88 -16.47
C ALA A 125 -37.52 -15.49 -15.07
N ARG A 126 -36.85 -16.39 -14.34
CA ARG A 126 -36.30 -16.16 -13.00
C ARG A 126 -34.79 -16.25 -13.00
N VAL A 127 -34.14 -15.35 -12.28
CA VAL A 127 -32.69 -15.32 -12.10
C VAL A 127 -32.40 -15.40 -10.61
N ARG A 128 -31.53 -16.34 -10.21
CA ARG A 128 -31.02 -16.43 -8.84
C ARG A 128 -29.66 -15.75 -8.76
N VAL A 129 -29.51 -14.87 -7.79
CA VAL A 129 -28.30 -14.09 -7.55
C VAL A 129 -27.92 -14.23 -6.09
N ASP A 130 -26.63 -14.36 -5.83
CA ASP A 130 -26.08 -14.52 -4.49
C ASP A 130 -25.33 -13.27 -4.02
N PHE A 131 -25.79 -12.67 -2.92
CA PHE A 131 -25.18 -11.50 -2.30
C PHE A 131 -24.24 -11.84 -1.12
N ASN A 132 -23.89 -13.10 -0.93
CA ASN A 132 -22.87 -13.50 0.05
C ASN A 132 -21.48 -12.94 -0.31
N GLN A 133 -20.58 -12.88 0.68
CA GLN A 133 -19.17 -12.64 0.42
C GLN A 133 -18.60 -13.71 -0.52
N HIS A 134 -17.67 -13.33 -1.39
CA HIS A 134 -17.14 -14.17 -2.46
C HIS A 134 -16.65 -15.56 -1.99
N LEU A 135 -16.03 -15.62 -0.81
CA LEU A 135 -15.44 -16.84 -0.23
C LEU A 135 -16.32 -17.49 0.86
N ALA A 136 -17.56 -17.02 1.06
CA ALA A 136 -18.46 -17.59 2.06
C ALA A 136 -18.87 -19.03 1.70
N GLY A 137 -18.88 -19.92 2.70
CA GLY A 137 -19.19 -21.34 2.53
C GLY A 137 -18.09 -22.16 1.84
N LYS A 138 -16.94 -21.55 1.52
CA LYS A 138 -15.80 -22.26 0.92
C LYS A 138 -14.81 -22.73 1.98
N GLU A 139 -14.23 -23.89 1.76
CA GLU A 139 -13.05 -24.36 2.50
C GLU A 139 -11.81 -23.67 1.95
N LEU A 140 -10.97 -23.12 2.83
CA LEU A 140 -9.73 -22.46 2.44
C LEU A 140 -8.51 -23.26 2.88
N VAL A 141 -7.51 -23.33 2.01
CA VAL A 141 -6.21 -23.93 2.33
C VAL A 141 -5.16 -22.85 2.30
N PHE A 142 -4.53 -22.60 3.45
CA PHE A 142 -3.42 -21.67 3.57
C PHE A 142 -2.10 -22.41 3.69
N LYS A 143 -1.18 -22.15 2.76
CA LYS A 143 0.24 -22.54 2.88
C LYS A 143 1.01 -21.31 3.32
N PHE A 144 1.71 -21.39 4.45
CA PHE A 144 2.33 -20.21 5.03
C PHE A 144 3.65 -20.51 5.73
N THR A 145 4.51 -19.49 5.80
CA THR A 145 5.78 -19.53 6.51
C THR A 145 5.95 -18.26 7.32
N ILE A 146 6.10 -18.39 8.63
CA ILE A 146 6.49 -17.27 9.48
C ILE A 146 7.96 -16.97 9.22
N LYS A 147 8.27 -15.83 8.63
CA LYS A 147 9.63 -15.45 8.22
C LYS A 147 10.46 -14.99 9.41
N SER A 148 9.90 -14.11 10.23
CA SER A 148 10.55 -13.65 11.44
C SER A 148 9.53 -13.22 12.49
N LYS A 149 9.99 -13.15 13.75
CA LYS A 149 9.29 -12.49 14.84
C LYS A 149 9.97 -11.15 15.12
N VAL A 150 9.21 -10.06 15.07
CA VAL A 150 9.73 -8.71 15.28
C VAL A 150 9.85 -8.46 16.79
N SER A 151 11.09 -8.42 17.27
CA SER A 151 11.39 -8.32 18.71
C SER A 151 12.06 -7.00 19.10
N LYS A 152 12.95 -6.46 18.26
CA LYS A 152 13.64 -5.19 18.53
C LYS A 152 12.65 -4.02 18.50
N ALA A 153 12.81 -3.08 19.42
CA ALA A 153 11.86 -1.99 19.61
C ALA A 153 11.76 -1.07 18.37
N ASP A 154 12.89 -0.72 17.78
CA ASP A 154 12.98 0.06 16.53
C ASP A 154 12.29 -0.68 15.37
N ALA A 155 12.57 -1.97 15.21
CA ALA A 155 11.95 -2.80 14.19
C ALA A 155 10.44 -2.97 14.39
N LYS A 156 9.95 -2.98 15.65
CA LYS A 156 8.51 -2.98 15.94
C LYS A 156 7.86 -1.66 15.50
N VAL A 157 8.49 -0.53 15.79
CA VAL A 157 8.00 0.78 15.35
C VAL A 157 7.94 0.84 13.82
N ALA A 158 8.98 0.36 13.12
CA ALA A 158 9.00 0.27 11.66
C ALA A 158 7.87 -0.63 11.13
N ALA A 159 7.73 -1.84 11.68
CA ALA A 159 6.74 -2.80 11.23
C ALA A 159 5.30 -2.27 11.43
N LEU A 160 5.02 -1.58 12.54
CA LEU A 160 3.72 -0.95 12.81
C LEU A 160 3.47 0.26 11.89
N PHE A 161 4.51 1.04 11.58
CA PHE A 161 4.42 2.13 10.62
C PHE A 161 4.07 1.61 9.22
N ASP A 162 4.85 0.64 8.71
CA ASP A 162 4.66 0.07 7.38
C ASP A 162 3.32 -0.66 7.25
N MET A 163 2.85 -1.32 8.33
CA MET A 163 1.55 -1.99 8.35
C MET A 163 0.36 -1.01 8.22
N GLU A 164 0.47 0.20 8.79
CA GLU A 164 -0.60 1.21 8.74
C GLU A 164 -0.48 2.17 7.55
N TYR A 165 0.73 2.29 7.02
CA TYR A 165 1.10 3.12 5.87
C TYR A 165 2.03 2.35 4.92
N PRO A 166 1.50 1.37 4.15
CA PRO A 166 2.27 0.51 3.24
C PRO A 166 2.68 1.25 1.96
N SER A 167 3.50 2.29 2.12
CA SER A 167 3.94 3.17 1.03
C SER A 167 5.16 2.65 0.27
N GLY A 168 5.84 1.65 0.82
CA GLY A 168 7.12 1.11 0.32
C GLY A 168 8.35 1.84 0.85
N ASP A 169 8.18 2.96 1.56
CA ASP A 169 9.27 3.75 2.12
C ASP A 169 9.31 3.57 3.66
N THR A 170 10.30 2.82 4.17
CA THR A 170 10.46 2.61 5.61
C THR A 170 11.08 3.85 6.28
N PRO A 171 10.53 4.34 7.41
CA PRO A 171 11.07 5.50 8.11
C PRO A 171 12.38 5.15 8.84
N GLU A 172 13.23 6.17 9.02
CA GLU A 172 14.34 6.06 9.97
C GLU A 172 13.83 6.27 11.40
N ILE A 173 14.27 5.44 12.34
CA ILE A 173 13.76 5.44 13.71
C ILE A 173 14.93 5.57 14.70
N ALA A 174 14.83 6.56 15.58
CA ALA A 174 15.71 6.71 16.73
C ALA A 174 14.90 6.54 18.02
N LEU A 175 15.38 5.68 18.93
CA LEU A 175 14.76 5.43 20.22
C LEU A 175 15.64 5.93 21.36
N THR A 176 15.07 6.71 22.28
CA THR A 176 15.72 7.18 23.50
C THR A 176 14.81 6.92 24.69
N GLY A 177 15.07 5.85 25.45
CA GLY A 177 14.15 5.40 26.51
C GLY A 177 12.78 5.02 25.91
N LYS A 178 11.71 5.68 26.36
CA LYS A 178 10.33 5.50 25.86
C LYS A 178 9.90 6.56 24.84
N ARG A 179 10.86 7.29 24.26
CA ARG A 179 10.64 8.27 23.20
C ARG A 179 11.06 7.68 21.87
N ALA A 180 10.18 7.78 20.88
CA ALA A 180 10.47 7.44 19.48
C ALA A 180 10.49 8.71 18.62
N GLU A 181 11.59 8.92 17.92
CA GLU A 181 11.74 9.90 16.85
C GLU A 181 11.70 9.17 15.51
N ILE A 182 10.63 9.41 14.75
CA ILE A 182 10.34 8.76 13.48
C ILE A 182 10.55 9.80 12.38
N MET A 183 11.63 9.65 11.62
CA MET A 183 11.91 10.50 10.47
C MET A 183 11.03 10.05 9.30
N LEU A 184 10.11 10.93 8.90
CA LEU A 184 9.14 10.62 7.88
C LEU A 184 9.81 10.58 6.50
N PRO A 185 9.52 9.55 5.68
CA PRO A 185 9.89 9.55 4.27
C PRO A 185 9.32 10.76 3.53
N ASP A 186 10.02 11.22 2.51
CA ASP A 186 9.62 12.39 1.71
C ASP A 186 8.20 12.32 1.15
N ARG A 187 7.74 11.11 0.81
CA ARG A 187 6.37 10.86 0.35
C ARG A 187 5.30 11.39 1.30
N CYS A 188 5.54 11.30 2.61
CA CYS A 188 4.59 11.77 3.62
C CYS A 188 4.25 13.25 3.49
N LYS A 189 5.13 14.06 2.87
CA LYS A 189 4.92 15.51 2.68
C LYS A 189 3.79 15.83 1.72
N PHE A 190 3.48 14.92 0.80
CA PHE A 190 2.55 15.19 -0.31
C PHE A 190 1.50 14.11 -0.51
N ASP A 191 1.62 12.94 0.13
CA ASP A 191 0.63 11.88 0.05
C ASP A 191 -0.59 12.16 0.95
N PRO A 192 -1.80 12.39 0.40
CA PRO A 192 -3.00 12.60 1.20
C PRO A 192 -3.34 11.41 2.10
N ALA A 193 -2.94 10.18 1.73
CA ALA A 193 -3.18 8.99 2.53
C ALA A 193 -2.41 9.03 3.87
N TRP A 194 -1.24 9.68 3.91
CA TRP A 194 -0.46 9.84 5.13
C TRP A 194 -1.25 10.56 6.22
N PHE A 195 -2.03 11.59 5.87
CA PHE A 195 -2.81 12.37 6.84
C PHE A 195 -3.75 11.49 7.67
N GLN A 196 -4.40 10.52 7.03
CA GLN A 196 -5.28 9.56 7.71
C GLN A 196 -4.47 8.43 8.36
N ALA A 197 -3.43 7.94 7.70
CA ALA A 197 -2.59 6.85 8.20
C ALA A 197 -1.87 7.21 9.50
N LYS A 198 -1.43 8.47 9.65
CA LYS A 198 -0.76 9.00 10.85
C LYS A 198 -1.50 8.65 12.14
N TYR A 199 -2.82 8.81 12.17
CA TYR A 199 -3.61 8.50 13.37
C TYR A 199 -3.63 7.01 13.67
N ARG A 200 -3.69 6.16 12.64
CA ARG A 200 -3.63 4.71 12.79
C ARG A 200 -2.24 4.25 13.25
N VAL A 201 -1.17 4.82 12.68
CA VAL A 201 0.22 4.58 13.14
C VAL A 201 0.34 4.91 14.61
N VAL A 202 -0.10 6.09 15.06
CA VAL A 202 -0.04 6.47 16.48
C VAL A 202 -0.84 5.51 17.35
N ALA A 203 -2.04 5.12 16.93
CA ALA A 203 -2.87 4.17 17.67
C ALA A 203 -2.19 2.80 17.79
N ALA A 204 -1.62 2.29 16.69
CA ALA A 204 -0.90 1.03 16.65
C ALA A 204 0.34 1.07 17.56
N LEU A 205 1.14 2.15 17.50
CA LEU A 205 2.31 2.34 18.37
C LEU A 205 1.91 2.36 19.84
N ARG A 206 0.89 3.13 20.23
CA ARG A 206 0.40 3.18 21.62
C ARG A 206 -0.12 1.84 22.12
N LYS A 207 -0.73 1.05 21.24
CA LYS A 207 -1.31 -0.25 21.59
C LYS A 207 -0.26 -1.36 21.72
N HIS A 208 0.78 -1.31 20.89
CA HIS A 208 1.73 -2.43 20.71
C HIS A 208 3.16 -2.14 21.16
N THR A 209 3.41 -0.96 21.73
CA THR A 209 4.70 -0.57 22.31
C THR A 209 4.50 0.07 23.68
N ASP A 210 5.59 0.31 24.40
CA ASP A 210 5.63 1.00 25.69
C ASP A 210 6.05 2.48 25.57
N LEU A 211 5.96 3.05 24.35
CA LEU A 211 6.32 4.44 24.08
C LEU A 211 5.41 5.43 24.81
N GLU A 212 6.02 6.42 25.46
CA GLU A 212 5.34 7.53 26.13
C GLU A 212 5.35 8.81 25.27
N GLU A 213 6.35 8.95 24.40
CA GLU A 213 6.51 10.10 23.50
C GLU A 213 6.76 9.60 22.07
N ILE A 214 5.94 10.07 21.12
CA ILE A 214 6.05 9.72 19.69
C ILE A 214 6.17 11.02 18.91
N ILE A 215 7.30 11.20 18.22
CA ILE A 215 7.62 12.40 17.47
C ILE A 215 7.80 12.02 16.00
N PHE A 216 7.02 12.65 15.14
CA PHE A 216 7.23 12.60 13.71
C PHE A 216 8.09 13.80 13.29
N ILE A 217 9.20 13.52 12.61
CA ILE A 217 10.13 14.53 12.12
C ILE A 217 10.00 14.59 10.61
N GLU A 218 9.62 15.75 10.10
CA GLU A 218 9.57 16.06 8.68
C GLU A 218 10.67 17.07 8.36
N SER A 219 11.59 16.73 7.47
CA SER A 219 12.74 17.57 7.13
C SER A 219 12.52 18.28 5.79
N TYR A 220 12.93 19.54 5.67
CA TYR A 220 12.91 20.28 4.41
C TYR A 220 14.32 20.82 4.14
N GLU A 221 14.85 20.54 2.95
CA GLU A 221 16.12 21.13 2.55
C GLU A 221 15.95 22.65 2.40
N GLY A 222 16.79 23.41 3.12
CA GLY A 222 16.86 24.86 2.95
C GLY A 222 17.54 25.25 1.64
N THR A 223 17.27 26.47 1.16
CA THR A 223 18.01 27.02 0.02
C THR A 223 19.43 27.38 0.45
N LYS A 224 20.44 26.79 -0.19
CA LYS A 224 21.83 27.22 -0.01
C LYS A 224 21.91 28.69 -0.45
N PRO A 225 22.33 29.63 0.42
CA PRO A 225 22.46 31.01 0.00
C PRO A 225 23.47 31.07 -1.16
N GLU A 226 23.08 31.69 -2.28
CA GLU A 226 24.00 31.90 -3.39
C GLU A 226 25.27 32.59 -2.85
N PRO A 227 26.47 32.11 -3.20
CA PRO A 227 27.69 32.80 -2.80
C PRO A 227 27.61 34.22 -3.33
N LYS A 228 27.57 35.20 -2.41
CA LYS A 228 27.59 36.62 -2.74
C LYS A 228 28.75 36.85 -3.70
N LYS A 229 28.46 37.12 -4.98
CA LYS A 229 29.45 37.63 -5.93
C LYS A 229 30.05 38.88 -5.28
N GLU A 230 31.30 38.79 -4.85
CA GLU A 230 32.05 39.96 -4.40
C GLU A 230 31.93 41.04 -5.48
N LYS A 231 31.31 42.16 -5.13
CA LYS A 231 31.34 43.36 -5.96
C LYS A 231 32.80 43.79 -6.05
N LYS A 232 33.49 43.39 -7.13
CA LYS A 232 34.82 43.90 -7.47
C LYS A 232 34.76 45.43 -7.47
N LYS A 233 35.48 46.06 -6.54
CA LYS A 233 35.71 47.51 -6.51
C LYS A 233 36.22 47.95 -7.89
N PRO A 234 35.71 49.07 -8.47
CA PRO A 234 36.19 49.55 -9.75
C PRO A 234 37.68 49.93 -9.65
N ALA A 235 38.50 49.35 -10.51
CA ALA A 235 39.93 49.60 -10.59
C ALA A 235 40.21 51.06 -11.00
N LYS A 236 41.04 51.76 -10.21
CA LYS A 236 41.61 53.06 -10.54
C LYS A 236 42.43 52.96 -11.83
N LYS A 237 41.98 53.58 -12.92
CA LYS A 237 42.78 53.78 -14.15
C LYS A 237 43.94 54.75 -13.84
N LYS A 238 45.18 54.23 -13.81
CA LYS A 238 46.39 55.05 -13.94
C LYS A 238 46.59 55.42 -15.40
N ALA A 239 46.63 56.72 -15.68
CA ALA A 239 47.02 57.27 -16.97
C ALA A 239 48.54 57.14 -17.18
N LYS A 240 48.97 56.73 -18.38
CA LYS A 240 50.26 57.12 -18.93
C LYS A 240 50.20 57.19 -20.47
N LYS A 241 50.76 58.30 -20.96
CA LYS A 241 51.04 58.79 -22.33
C LYS A 241 51.60 57.66 -23.24
N THR A 242 51.42 57.64 -24.57
CA THR A 242 51.92 58.61 -25.58
C THR A 242 51.44 58.22 -27.00
N GLY A 243 51.20 59.20 -27.88
CA GLY A 243 51.71 59.19 -29.27
C GLY A 243 50.86 58.66 -30.46
N SER A 244 50.15 59.57 -31.14
CA SER A 244 50.12 59.83 -32.61
C SER A 244 50.01 58.67 -33.63
N LYS A 245 48.94 58.62 -34.47
CA LYS A 245 48.84 59.22 -35.83
C LYS A 245 47.62 58.68 -36.64
N ARG A 246 46.66 59.60 -36.87
CA ARG A 246 45.94 59.98 -38.12
C ARG A 246 45.50 58.96 -39.22
N LYS A 247 44.31 59.31 -39.76
CA LYS A 247 43.66 59.03 -41.08
C LYS A 247 42.78 57.76 -41.12
N ALA A 248 41.61 57.71 -41.76
CA ALA A 248 40.70 58.69 -42.36
C ALA A 248 39.32 58.01 -42.58
N ALA A 249 38.28 58.84 -42.74
CA ALA A 249 36.86 58.56 -43.02
C ALA A 249 36.63 57.79 -44.37
N PRO A 250 35.40 57.39 -44.82
CA PRO A 250 34.13 58.10 -44.62
C PRO A 250 32.80 57.32 -44.53
N LYS A 251 31.76 58.13 -44.24
CA LYS A 251 30.30 57.93 -44.14
C LYS A 251 29.61 57.40 -45.41
N LYS A 252 28.43 56.80 -45.20
CA LYS A 252 27.07 57.01 -45.85
C LYS A 252 26.32 55.66 -45.87
N LYS A 253 24.99 55.50 -45.79
CA LYS A 253 23.73 56.26 -45.96
C LYS A 253 22.63 55.40 -45.27
N LYS A 254 21.69 55.93 -44.47
CA LYS A 254 20.32 56.44 -44.79
C LYS A 254 19.34 55.46 -45.50
N ALA A 255 18.24 55.10 -44.82
CA ALA A 255 16.80 55.08 -45.22
C ALA A 255 16.01 54.33 -44.10
N ALA A 256 15.01 54.85 -43.35
CA ALA A 256 13.65 55.40 -43.66
C ALA A 256 12.82 54.40 -44.50
N LYS A 257 11.61 53.95 -44.17
CA LYS A 257 10.37 54.50 -43.57
C LYS A 257 9.61 53.33 -42.88
N LYS A 258 8.85 53.55 -41.80
CA LYS A 258 7.44 53.98 -41.76
C LYS A 258 6.50 53.07 -42.56
#